data_AF-S7YXU5-F1
#
_entry.id   AF-S7YXU5-F1
#
_cell.length_a   1.000
_cell.length_b   1.000
_cell.length_c   1.000
_cell.angle_alpha   90.00
_cell.angle_beta   90.00
_cell.angle_gamma   90.00
#
_symmetry.space_group_name_H-M   'P 1'
#
loop_
_entity.id
_entity.type
_entity.pdbx_description
1 polymer ?
#
loop_
_entity_poly.entity_id
_entity_poly.type
_entity_poly.pdbx_seq_one_letter_code
_entity_poly.pdbx_strand_id
1 'polypeptide(L)'
;LPNLIPSPVLPALTLKPLKPMVKPAPTPNPKIDSNSSLVSQLVRKVGEGYVFEEKGISRYVFAKDLPSETVKNLESKLSKQESVSHALTTKKEKVAPRDQEFYDKAYNLLAEAHKALSENKGRVSDFQALDKLAERLNDESSNKGKLVDDLLAFLAPITHPERLGKQNSQIEYTENEVRIAQLADKYTTSDGYIFDEHDIISDEGDAYVTPHMGHSHWIGKDSLSDKEKAAAQYYTKEKRILPPSADADAQANPTGDSAAAIYNRVKGEKRIPLVRLPYMVEHTVEVKNGNLIIPHKDHYHNIKFAWFDDHSYKAPNGYTLEDLFATIKYYVEHPDERPHSNDGWGNASEHVLGKKDHSEDPKKNFKADEEPVEETPAEPEVPQVETEKVEAKLKEAEVLLAKVTDASLKGNATETLAGLRNNLSLQTMDNNGIMAEAEKLLALLKGSNPSPVNKEKTN
;
A
#
# COMPACT_ATOMS: atom_id res chain seq x y z
N LEU A 1 6.57 -35.29 48.40
CA LEU A 1 6.58 -33.98 49.09
C LEU A 1 7.96 -33.39 48.87
N PRO A 2 8.08 -32.22 48.22
CA PRO A 2 7.44 -30.98 48.66
C PRO A 2 6.34 -30.45 47.73
N ASN A 3 5.46 -29.65 48.32
CA ASN A 3 4.25 -29.07 47.75
C ASN A 3 4.57 -28.01 46.68
N LEU A 4 4.10 -28.22 45.45
CA LEU A 4 3.93 -27.16 44.48
C LEU A 4 2.63 -26.42 44.78
N ILE A 5 2.76 -25.15 45.13
CA ILE A 5 1.66 -24.22 45.32
C ILE A 5 0.98 -24.03 43.95
N PRO A 6 -0.36 -24.16 43.83
CA PRO A 6 -1.04 -23.88 42.57
C PRO A 6 -0.95 -22.37 42.27
N SER A 7 -0.43 -22.02 41.09
CA SER A 7 -0.44 -20.65 40.57
C SER A 7 -1.88 -20.10 40.55
N PRO A 8 -2.09 -18.82 40.93
CA PRO A 8 -3.41 -18.24 40.89
C PRO A 8 -3.89 -18.14 39.43
N VAL A 9 -5.04 -18.74 39.15
CA VAL A 9 -5.80 -18.53 37.92
C VAL A 9 -6.21 -17.06 37.91
N LEU A 10 -5.57 -16.26 37.06
CA LEU A 10 -6.02 -14.90 36.77
C LEU A 10 -7.38 -14.99 36.06
N PRO A 11 -8.39 -14.20 36.46
CA PRO A 11 -9.69 -14.22 35.82
C PRO A 11 -9.55 -13.82 34.35
N ALA A 12 -10.22 -14.56 33.46
CA ALA A 12 -10.33 -14.25 32.04
C ALA A 12 -10.83 -12.80 31.88
N LEU A 13 -9.94 -11.90 31.50
CA LEU A 13 -10.30 -10.55 31.10
C LEU A 13 -11.01 -10.67 29.76
N THR A 14 -12.33 -10.51 29.79
CA THR A 14 -13.12 -10.27 28.59
C THR A 14 -12.61 -8.99 27.94
N LEU A 15 -11.82 -9.15 26.87
CA LEU A 15 -11.37 -8.05 26.03
C LEU A 15 -12.61 -7.39 25.44
N LYS A 16 -12.96 -6.19 25.94
CA LYS A 16 -13.93 -5.35 25.26
C LYS A 16 -13.35 -4.96 23.90
N PRO A 17 -14.15 -4.95 22.82
CA PRO A 17 -13.70 -4.46 21.53
C PRO A 17 -13.07 -3.08 21.68
N LEU A 18 -11.86 -2.90 21.15
CA LEU A 18 -11.25 -1.58 21.01
C LEU A 18 -12.25 -0.69 20.28
N LYS A 19 -12.61 0.44 20.90
CA LYS A 19 -13.46 1.44 20.22
C LYS A 19 -12.79 1.80 18.90
N PRO A 20 -13.53 1.90 17.78
CA PRO A 20 -12.96 2.35 16.52
C PRO A 20 -12.24 3.67 16.77
N MET A 21 -10.97 3.70 16.38
CA MET A 21 -10.15 4.90 16.46
C MET A 21 -10.87 5.97 15.64
N VAL A 22 -11.43 6.95 16.35
CA VAL A 22 -12.09 8.10 15.74
C VAL A 22 -11.08 8.68 14.75
N LYS A 23 -11.47 8.83 13.47
CA LYS A 23 -10.68 9.60 12.48
C LYS A 23 -10.13 10.82 13.22
N PRO A 24 -8.82 11.13 13.16
CA PRO A 24 -8.32 12.37 13.74
C PRO A 24 -9.25 13.47 13.24
N ALA A 25 -9.98 14.11 14.16
CA ALA A 25 -10.69 15.31 13.80
C ALA A 25 -9.63 16.20 13.14
N PRO A 26 -9.90 16.81 11.97
CA PRO A 26 -8.97 17.76 11.40
C PRO A 26 -8.57 18.69 12.54
N THR A 27 -7.27 18.73 12.85
CA THR A 27 -6.74 19.56 13.93
C THR A 27 -7.40 20.90 13.72
N PRO A 28 -8.24 21.38 14.68
CA PRO A 28 -9.02 22.58 14.43
C PRO A 28 -8.01 23.63 14.03
N ASN A 29 -8.15 24.18 12.80
CA ASN A 29 -7.33 25.28 12.36
C ASN A 29 -7.32 26.27 13.53
N PRO A 30 -6.17 26.52 14.18
CA PRO A 30 -6.14 27.34 15.35
C PRO A 30 -6.79 28.66 14.96
N LYS A 31 -7.84 29.03 15.70
CA LYS A 31 -8.63 30.23 15.43
C LYS A 31 -7.66 31.35 15.08
N ILE A 32 -7.87 31.97 13.91
CA ILE A 32 -7.06 33.09 13.49
C ILE A 32 -7.31 34.21 14.49
N ASP A 33 -6.42 34.30 15.48
CA ASP A 33 -6.48 35.27 16.57
C ASP A 33 -6.13 36.65 16.04
N SER A 34 -7.10 37.34 15.43
CA SER A 34 -7.00 38.72 14.95
C SER A 34 -5.90 39.00 13.90
N ASN A 35 -6.16 39.96 12.99
CA ASN A 35 -5.24 40.28 11.89
C ASN A 35 -3.83 40.73 12.36
N SER A 36 -3.70 41.34 13.55
CA SER A 36 -2.42 41.82 14.06
C SER A 36 -1.47 40.71 14.52
N SER A 37 -2.00 39.62 15.10
CA SER A 37 -1.18 38.50 15.59
C SER A 37 -0.53 37.77 14.42
N LEU A 38 -1.28 37.49 13.34
CA LEU A 38 -0.76 36.82 12.15
C LEU A 38 0.39 37.58 11.49
N VAL A 39 0.25 38.90 11.34
CA VAL A 39 1.29 39.73 10.73
C VAL A 39 2.58 39.65 11.55
N SER A 40 2.51 39.59 12.88
CA SER A 40 3.69 39.43 13.73
C SER A 40 4.37 38.06 13.56
N GLN A 41 3.60 36.99 13.41
CA GLN A 41 4.06 35.61 13.26
C GLN A 41 4.59 35.27 11.85
N LEU A 42 4.34 36.12 10.85
CA LEU A 42 4.73 35.87 9.46
C LEU A 42 6.25 35.71 9.32
N VAL A 43 6.68 34.58 8.76
CA VAL A 43 8.07 34.27 8.42
C VAL A 43 8.36 34.53 6.95
N ARG A 44 7.55 33.97 6.05
CA ARG A 44 7.77 34.02 4.59
C ARG A 44 6.52 33.64 3.80
N LYS A 45 6.54 33.94 2.50
CA LYS A 45 5.61 33.40 1.50
C LYS A 45 6.28 32.23 0.78
N VAL A 46 5.55 31.13 0.57
CA VAL A 46 6.01 29.96 -0.17
C VAL A 46 4.85 29.45 -1.00
N GLY A 47 5.06 29.25 -2.31
CA GLY A 47 3.99 28.83 -3.22
C GLY A 47 2.75 29.73 -3.14
N GLU A 48 1.60 29.12 -2.86
CA GLU A 48 0.29 29.78 -2.80
C GLU A 48 -0.10 30.28 -1.40
N GLY A 49 0.82 30.28 -0.44
CA GLY A 49 0.50 30.56 0.96
C GLY A 49 1.66 31.16 1.76
N TYR A 50 1.46 31.19 3.08
CA TYR A 50 2.35 31.83 4.03
C TYR A 50 2.72 30.89 5.15
N VAL A 51 3.99 30.93 5.55
CA VAL A 51 4.51 30.23 6.72
C VAL A 51 4.53 31.21 7.90
N PHE A 52 3.88 30.80 8.98
CA PHE A 52 3.85 31.50 10.26
C PHE A 52 4.58 30.67 11.30
N GLU A 53 5.25 31.32 12.23
CA GLU A 53 5.91 30.65 13.35
C GLU A 53 5.49 31.28 14.66
N GLU A 54 5.09 30.44 15.61
CA GLU A 54 4.79 30.84 16.98
C GLU A 54 5.50 29.88 17.94
N LYS A 55 6.37 30.43 18.81
CA LYS A 55 7.13 29.65 19.80
C LYS A 55 7.91 28.48 19.18
N GLY A 56 8.46 28.69 17.98
CA GLY A 56 9.22 27.68 17.24
C GLY A 56 8.37 26.65 16.47
N ILE A 57 7.04 26.73 16.55
CA ILE A 57 6.13 25.85 15.81
C ILE A 57 5.72 26.58 14.53
N SER A 58 6.10 26.01 13.39
CA SER A 58 5.71 26.52 12.08
C SER A 58 4.37 25.96 11.63
N ARG A 59 3.58 26.77 10.94
CA ARG A 59 2.33 26.38 10.27
C ARG A 59 2.19 27.06 8.92
N TYR A 60 1.49 26.41 8.00
CA TYR A 60 1.22 26.93 6.68
C TYR A 60 -0.27 27.25 6.51
N VAL A 61 -0.57 28.38 5.87
CA VAL A 61 -1.94 28.80 5.54
C VAL A 61 -1.97 29.28 4.09
N PHE A 62 -2.90 28.75 3.29
CA PHE A 62 -3.08 29.21 1.91
C PHE A 62 -3.60 30.64 1.87
N ALA A 63 -3.14 31.42 0.89
CA ALA A 63 -3.59 32.80 0.70
C ALA A 63 -5.11 32.87 0.44
N LYS A 64 -5.68 31.87 -0.25
CA LYS A 64 -7.12 31.77 -0.54
C LYS A 64 -7.99 31.63 0.71
N ASP A 65 -7.42 31.13 1.81
CA ASP A 65 -8.12 30.89 3.07
C ASP A 65 -8.01 32.11 4.03
N LEU A 66 -7.33 33.18 3.60
CA LEU A 66 -7.15 34.41 4.37
C LEU A 66 -8.01 35.55 3.81
N PRO A 67 -8.54 36.45 4.67
CA PRO A 67 -9.20 37.66 4.19
C PRO A 67 -8.25 38.49 3.32
N SER A 68 -8.77 39.09 2.25
CA SER A 68 -7.95 39.87 1.30
C SER A 68 -7.19 41.02 1.97
N GLU A 69 -7.77 41.61 3.01
CA GLU A 69 -7.10 42.66 3.80
C GLU A 69 -5.92 42.13 4.61
N THR A 70 -6.03 40.91 5.16
CA THR A 70 -4.92 40.23 5.84
C THR A 70 -3.79 39.98 4.84
N VAL A 71 -4.10 39.45 3.65
CA VAL A 71 -3.13 39.20 2.59
C VAL A 71 -2.36 40.47 2.22
N LYS A 72 -3.05 41.61 2.03
CA LYS A 72 -2.38 42.90 1.75
C LYS A 72 -1.40 43.31 2.85
N ASN A 73 -1.78 43.11 4.12
CA ASN A 73 -0.92 43.45 5.26
C ASN A 73 0.31 42.54 5.34
N LEU A 74 0.17 41.25 5.04
CA LEU A 74 1.29 40.31 4.98
C LEU A 74 2.27 40.68 3.86
N GLU A 75 1.77 40.96 2.65
CA GLU A 75 2.60 41.38 1.51
C GLU A 75 3.28 42.73 1.78
N SER A 76 2.60 43.66 2.46
CA SER A 76 3.22 44.92 2.91
C SER A 76 4.36 44.69 3.91
N LYS A 77 4.25 43.69 4.82
CA LYS A 77 5.35 43.32 5.71
C LYS A 77 6.52 42.69 4.93
N LEU A 78 6.24 41.74 4.02
CA LEU A 78 7.28 41.04 3.25
C LEU A 78 8.03 41.97 2.28
N SER A 79 7.34 42.95 1.69
CA SER A 79 7.99 43.94 0.82
C SER A 79 9.05 44.78 1.57
N LYS A 80 8.83 45.04 2.86
CA LYS A 80 9.75 45.78 3.75
C LYS A 80 10.85 44.93 4.36
N GLN A 81 10.74 43.60 4.26
CA GLN A 81 11.76 42.68 4.76
C GLN A 81 13.01 42.77 3.88
N GLU A 82 14.17 42.86 4.50
CA GLU A 82 15.45 42.87 3.80
C GLU A 82 15.88 41.44 3.45
N SER A 83 16.57 41.28 2.32
CA SER A 83 17.17 40.01 1.95
C SER A 83 18.51 39.83 2.66
N VAL A 84 18.77 38.64 3.18
CA VAL A 84 20.07 38.27 3.73
C VAL A 84 20.95 37.76 2.58
N SER A 85 22.12 38.37 2.40
CA SER A 85 23.14 37.85 1.48
C SER A 85 23.84 36.66 2.12
N HIS A 86 23.81 35.50 1.47
CA HIS A 86 24.36 34.26 2.00
C HIS A 86 24.96 33.38 0.89
N ALA A 87 26.08 32.73 1.17
CA ALA A 87 26.66 31.69 0.33
C ALA A 87 26.61 30.35 1.09
N LEU A 88 26.05 29.31 0.48
CA LEU A 88 26.00 27.98 1.08
C LEU A 88 27.41 27.43 1.33
N THR A 89 27.61 26.81 2.49
CA THR A 89 28.83 26.06 2.82
C THR A 89 29.26 25.16 1.67
N THR A 90 30.53 25.29 1.25
CA THR A 90 31.05 24.62 0.05
C THR A 90 30.95 23.10 0.13
N LYS A 91 30.59 22.51 -1.00
CA LYS A 91 30.61 21.07 -1.25
C LYS A 91 32.00 20.47 -1.00
N LYS A 92 32.07 19.35 -0.30
CA LYS A 92 33.29 18.57 -0.08
C LYS A 92 33.74 17.93 -1.39
N GLU A 93 35.02 18.12 -1.73
CA GLU A 93 35.59 17.63 -3.01
C GLU A 93 35.86 16.12 -3.02
N LYS A 94 36.12 15.52 -1.85
CA LYS A 94 36.50 14.11 -1.72
C LYS A 94 35.60 13.44 -0.69
N VAL A 95 34.68 12.62 -1.19
CA VAL A 95 33.79 11.76 -0.40
C VAL A 95 34.10 10.31 -0.78
N ALA A 96 33.96 9.39 0.17
CA ALA A 96 34.13 7.96 -0.11
C ALA A 96 33.16 7.53 -1.26
N PRO A 97 33.61 6.74 -2.26
CA PRO A 97 32.76 6.37 -3.40
C PRO A 97 31.42 5.73 -3.01
N ARG A 98 31.39 4.97 -1.90
CA ARG A 98 30.16 4.36 -1.36
C ARG A 98 29.11 5.40 -0.93
N ASP A 99 29.58 6.57 -0.51
CA ASP A 99 28.75 7.61 0.10
C ASP A 99 28.50 8.79 -0.85
N GLN A 100 29.09 8.76 -2.05
CA GLN A 100 29.01 9.82 -3.05
C GLN A 100 27.57 10.13 -3.45
N GLU A 101 26.76 9.11 -3.72
CA GLU A 101 25.36 9.31 -4.13
C GLU A 101 24.53 9.98 -3.03
N PHE A 102 24.68 9.51 -1.78
CA PHE A 102 23.99 10.09 -0.63
C PHE A 102 24.37 11.55 -0.48
N TYR A 103 25.67 11.82 -0.54
CA TYR A 103 26.22 13.15 -0.36
C TYR A 103 25.74 14.12 -1.44
N ASP A 104 25.80 13.71 -2.72
CA ASP A 104 25.37 14.54 -3.84
C ASP A 104 23.89 14.88 -3.76
N LYS A 105 23.02 13.91 -3.45
CA LYS A 105 21.58 14.13 -3.32
C LYS A 105 21.24 15.00 -2.11
N ALA A 106 21.84 14.73 -0.94
CA ALA A 106 21.61 15.54 0.26
C ALA A 106 22.10 16.99 0.08
N TYR A 107 23.25 17.19 -0.57
CA TYR A 107 23.76 18.53 -0.86
C TYR A 107 22.86 19.27 -1.86
N ASN A 108 22.32 18.58 -2.87
CA ASN A 108 21.38 19.19 -3.81
C ASN A 108 20.10 19.67 -3.10
N LEU A 109 19.55 18.90 -2.15
CA LEU A 109 18.42 19.34 -1.34
C LEU A 109 18.75 20.58 -0.49
N LEU A 110 19.96 20.66 0.08
CA LEU A 110 20.43 21.86 0.79
C LEU A 110 20.56 23.06 -0.16
N ALA A 111 21.04 22.85 -1.39
CA ALA A 111 21.14 23.90 -2.40
C ALA A 111 19.76 24.41 -2.85
N GLU A 112 18.78 23.52 -3.01
CA GLU A 112 17.39 23.88 -3.29
C GLU A 112 16.77 24.70 -2.14
N ALA A 113 17.00 24.26 -0.90
CA ALA A 113 16.57 25.02 0.28
C ALA A 113 17.26 26.39 0.38
N HIS A 114 18.57 26.47 0.10
CA HIS A 114 19.33 27.74 0.05
C HIS A 114 18.72 28.71 -0.97
N LYS A 115 18.40 28.21 -2.17
CA LYS A 115 17.75 29.00 -3.23
C LYS A 115 16.38 29.49 -2.76
N ALA A 116 15.54 28.61 -2.23
CA ALA A 116 14.22 28.96 -1.73
C ALA A 116 14.27 29.99 -0.59
N LEU A 117 15.24 29.87 0.34
CA LEU A 117 15.47 30.86 1.38
C LEU A 117 15.90 32.21 0.80
N SER A 118 16.76 32.22 -0.22
CA SER A 118 17.22 33.44 -0.87
C SER A 118 16.07 34.18 -1.58
N GLU A 119 15.21 33.43 -2.27
CA GLU A 119 14.05 33.95 -2.99
C GLU A 119 12.96 34.46 -2.02
N ASN A 120 12.75 33.76 -0.90
CA ASN A 120 11.68 34.07 0.07
C ASN A 120 12.15 34.89 1.27
N LYS A 121 13.31 35.56 1.16
CA LYS A 121 13.89 36.43 2.20
C LYS A 121 14.08 35.72 3.56
N GLY A 122 14.70 34.56 3.56
CA GLY A 122 15.00 33.74 4.73
C GLY A 122 15.69 34.52 5.86
N ARG A 123 15.46 34.10 7.10
CA ARG A 123 16.05 34.70 8.29
C ARG A 123 17.50 34.27 8.43
N VAL A 124 18.29 35.06 9.15
CA VAL A 124 19.67 34.69 9.54
C VAL A 124 19.73 33.31 10.22
N SER A 125 18.74 33.00 11.07
CA SER A 125 18.65 31.70 11.75
C SER A 125 18.39 30.54 10.79
N ASP A 126 17.68 30.77 9.68
CA ASP A 126 17.42 29.72 8.69
C ASP A 126 18.71 29.36 7.94
N PHE A 127 19.50 30.36 7.55
CA PHE A 127 20.82 30.15 6.93
C PHE A 127 21.83 29.51 7.90
N GLN A 128 21.81 29.89 9.18
CA GLN A 128 22.65 29.23 10.19
C GLN A 128 22.28 27.76 10.40
N ALA A 129 20.99 27.40 10.32
CA ALA A 129 20.56 26.01 10.40
C ALA A 129 20.97 25.21 9.16
N LEU A 130 20.85 25.82 7.98
CA LEU A 130 21.32 25.28 6.71
C LEU A 130 22.82 24.94 6.74
N ASP A 131 23.65 25.88 7.21
CA ASP A 131 25.11 25.66 7.31
C ASP A 131 25.45 24.52 8.27
N LYS A 132 24.78 24.43 9.42
CA LYS A 132 24.97 23.30 10.35
C LYS A 132 24.63 21.95 9.73
N LEU A 133 23.64 21.88 8.85
CA LEU A 133 23.31 20.65 8.12
C LEU A 133 24.39 20.35 7.07
N ALA A 134 24.89 21.36 6.36
CA ALA A 134 25.97 21.21 5.39
C ALA A 134 27.30 20.79 6.04
N GLU A 135 27.64 21.37 7.20
CA GLU A 135 28.80 20.98 8.02
C GLU A 135 28.71 19.51 8.44
N ARG A 136 27.55 19.08 8.94
CA ARG A 136 27.31 17.68 9.30
C ARG A 136 27.36 16.75 8.09
N LEU A 137 26.86 17.18 6.94
CA LEU A 137 26.97 16.42 5.70
C LEU A 137 28.44 16.26 5.26
N ASN A 138 29.28 17.26 5.51
CA ASN A 138 30.72 17.22 5.22
C ASN A 138 31.53 16.34 6.20
N ASP A 139 30.99 16.09 7.39
CA ASP A 139 31.56 15.20 8.40
C ASP A 139 31.15 13.74 8.13
N GLU A 140 32.09 12.92 7.66
CA GLU A 140 31.88 11.49 7.35
C GLU A 140 31.58 10.64 8.59
N SER A 141 31.85 11.14 9.80
CA SER A 141 31.50 10.46 11.05
C SER A 141 30.04 10.68 11.48
N SER A 142 29.32 11.57 10.79
CA SER A 142 27.94 11.90 11.09
C SER A 142 27.01 10.69 10.97
N ASN A 143 26.05 10.61 11.89
CA ASN A 143 24.95 9.65 11.80
C ASN A 143 24.03 10.04 10.61
N LYS A 144 24.13 9.31 9.50
CA LYS A 144 23.35 9.57 8.28
C LYS A 144 21.84 9.53 8.52
N GLY A 145 21.33 8.54 9.25
CA GLY A 145 19.90 8.44 9.56
C GLY A 145 19.38 9.70 10.26
N LYS A 146 20.09 10.16 11.31
CA LYS A 146 19.73 11.41 12.00
C LYS A 146 19.89 12.64 11.09
N LEU A 147 20.88 12.66 10.20
CA LEU A 147 21.05 13.75 9.25
C LEU A 147 19.88 13.84 8.28
N VAL A 148 19.37 12.70 7.79
CA VAL A 148 18.16 12.65 6.96
C VAL A 148 16.96 13.20 7.75
N ASP A 149 16.73 12.74 8.98
CA ASP A 149 15.61 13.20 9.80
C ASP A 149 15.64 14.73 9.99
N ASP A 150 16.81 15.28 10.36
CA ASP A 150 16.97 16.71 10.58
C ASP A 150 16.87 17.51 9.26
N LEU A 151 17.33 16.96 8.14
CA LEU A 151 17.22 17.57 6.82
C LEU A 151 15.75 17.64 6.37
N LEU A 152 14.99 16.54 6.45
CA LEU A 152 13.57 16.51 6.07
C LEU A 152 12.75 17.48 6.92
N ALA A 153 13.02 17.55 8.23
CA ALA A 153 12.39 18.52 9.12
C ALA A 153 12.72 19.98 8.75
N PHE A 154 13.95 20.24 8.30
CA PHE A 154 14.37 21.57 7.84
C PHE A 154 13.73 21.97 6.50
N LEU A 155 13.57 21.02 5.58
CA LEU A 155 12.94 21.25 4.27
C LEU A 155 11.45 21.58 4.39
N ALA A 156 10.73 20.98 5.34
CA ALA A 156 9.28 21.14 5.50
C ALA A 156 8.82 22.62 5.48
N PRO A 157 9.30 23.55 6.33
CA PRO A 157 8.85 24.95 6.27
C PRO A 157 9.41 25.77 5.10
N ILE A 158 10.26 25.20 4.22
CA ILE A 158 10.99 25.93 3.18
C ILE A 158 10.49 25.52 1.78
N THR A 159 10.56 24.23 1.46
CA THR A 159 10.23 23.68 0.13
C THR A 159 8.94 22.87 0.13
N HIS A 160 8.48 22.39 1.29
CA HIS A 160 7.29 21.54 1.43
C HIS A 160 6.33 22.00 2.55
N PRO A 161 5.92 23.29 2.59
CA PRO A 161 5.18 23.84 3.72
C PRO A 161 3.80 23.20 3.91
N GLU A 162 3.25 22.55 2.87
CA GLU A 162 2.04 21.74 2.93
C GLU A 162 2.15 20.51 3.83
N ARG A 163 3.36 20.13 4.26
CA ARG A 163 3.62 19.06 5.24
C ARG A 163 3.50 19.55 6.69
N LEU A 164 3.55 20.86 6.94
CA LEU A 164 3.52 21.41 8.29
C LEU A 164 2.20 21.04 9.00
N GLY A 165 2.33 20.40 10.17
CA GLY A 165 1.20 19.95 10.98
C GLY A 165 0.56 18.63 10.54
N LYS A 166 1.09 17.98 9.49
CA LYS A 166 0.69 16.63 9.10
C LYS A 166 1.48 15.56 9.85
N GLN A 167 0.86 14.40 10.02
CA GLN A 167 1.55 13.18 10.49
C GLN A 167 2.41 12.61 9.36
N ASN A 168 3.44 11.82 9.71
CA ASN A 168 4.32 11.18 8.72
C ASN A 168 3.53 10.29 7.73
N SER A 169 2.57 9.53 8.23
CA SER A 169 1.57 8.79 7.43
C SER A 169 0.75 9.63 6.43
N GLN A 170 0.82 10.96 6.48
CA GLN A 170 0.14 11.89 5.55
C GLN A 170 1.13 12.71 4.70
N ILE A 171 2.39 12.28 4.63
CA ILE A 171 3.45 12.90 3.83
C ILE A 171 3.90 11.93 2.73
N GLU A 172 3.84 12.41 1.48
CA GLU A 172 4.49 11.77 0.34
C GLU A 172 5.85 12.44 0.16
N TYR A 173 6.91 11.72 0.48
CA TYR A 173 8.27 12.20 0.28
C TYR A 173 8.66 12.11 -1.20
N THR A 174 9.43 13.08 -1.66
CA THR A 174 9.94 13.11 -3.03
C THR A 174 10.93 11.97 -3.26
N GLU A 175 11.15 11.60 -4.52
CA GLU A 175 12.09 10.54 -4.89
C GLU A 175 13.51 10.76 -4.33
N ASN A 176 13.99 12.02 -4.31
CA ASN A 176 15.30 12.34 -3.76
C ASN A 176 15.34 12.17 -2.23
N GLU A 177 14.28 12.57 -1.53
CA GLU A 177 14.14 12.40 -0.08
C GLU A 177 14.08 10.92 0.31
N VAL A 178 13.28 10.12 -0.41
CA VAL A 178 13.22 8.67 -0.26
C VAL A 178 14.59 8.05 -0.51
N ARG A 179 15.28 8.47 -1.58
CA ARG A 179 16.58 7.90 -1.94
C ARG A 179 17.66 8.18 -0.91
N ILE A 180 17.72 9.39 -0.32
CA ILE A 180 18.69 9.67 0.76
C ILE A 180 18.37 8.88 2.02
N ALA A 181 17.09 8.61 2.31
CA ALA A 181 16.67 7.77 3.43
C ALA A 181 17.09 6.30 3.23
N GLN A 182 16.89 5.74 2.04
CA GLN A 182 17.40 4.41 1.66
C GLN A 182 18.91 4.30 1.83
N LEU A 183 19.66 5.28 1.33
CA LEU A 183 21.13 5.33 1.45
C LEU A 183 21.61 5.56 2.90
N ALA A 184 20.71 5.98 3.78
CA ALA A 184 20.91 6.09 5.21
C ALA A 184 20.37 4.89 6.01
N ASP A 185 20.07 3.78 5.34
CA ASP A 185 19.58 2.52 5.93
C ASP A 185 18.21 2.68 6.62
N LYS A 186 17.35 3.55 6.11
CA LYS A 186 15.95 3.67 6.54
C LYS A 186 15.03 2.88 5.61
N TYR A 187 14.01 2.24 6.17
CA TYR A 187 12.98 1.58 5.37
C TYR A 187 12.13 2.62 4.64
N THR A 188 11.87 2.34 3.36
CA THR A 188 11.07 3.21 2.48
C THR A 188 10.27 2.37 1.51
N THR A 189 9.26 2.97 0.90
CA THR A 189 8.49 2.37 -0.20
C THR A 189 8.49 3.28 -1.42
N SER A 190 8.11 2.74 -2.58
CA SER A 190 8.14 3.45 -3.86
C SER A 190 7.10 4.56 -3.98
N ASP A 191 6.02 4.52 -3.20
CA ASP A 191 4.96 5.52 -3.14
C ASP A 191 5.28 6.69 -2.20
N GLY A 192 6.53 6.80 -1.73
CA GLY A 192 6.98 7.99 -0.99
C GLY A 192 6.91 7.86 0.52
N TYR A 193 6.66 6.69 1.10
CA TYR A 193 6.72 6.49 2.56
C TYR A 193 8.16 6.33 3.04
N ILE A 194 8.49 6.97 4.16
CA ILE A 194 9.71 6.74 4.94
C ILE A 194 9.28 6.30 6.34
N PHE A 195 9.83 5.20 6.82
CA PHE A 195 9.42 4.61 8.09
C PHE A 195 9.61 5.54 9.28
N ASP A 196 8.55 5.64 10.08
CA ASP A 196 8.51 6.26 11.40
C ASP A 196 7.79 5.29 12.36
N GLU A 197 8.42 4.95 13.48
CA GLU A 197 7.83 4.06 14.47
C GLU A 197 6.49 4.59 15.03
N HIS A 198 6.28 5.91 15.03
CA HIS A 198 5.07 6.52 15.56
C HIS A 198 3.84 6.24 14.69
N ASP A 199 4.04 5.86 13.42
CA ASP A 199 2.96 5.46 12.52
C ASP A 199 2.49 4.01 12.77
N ILE A 200 3.16 3.23 13.64
CA ILE A 200 2.75 1.85 13.91
C ILE A 200 1.36 1.82 14.55
N ILE A 201 0.41 1.20 13.86
CA ILE A 201 -0.96 0.94 14.34
C ILE A 201 -1.21 -0.53 14.66
N SER A 202 -0.30 -1.44 14.28
CA SER A 202 -0.34 -2.85 14.63
C SER A 202 1.03 -3.50 14.71
N ASP A 203 1.13 -4.49 15.59
CA ASP A 203 2.17 -5.51 15.58
C ASP A 203 1.48 -6.84 15.23
N GLU A 204 1.86 -7.41 14.08
CA GLU A 204 1.29 -8.64 13.51
C GLU A 204 2.21 -9.85 13.77
N GLY A 205 3.23 -9.68 14.61
CA GLY A 205 4.19 -10.71 14.99
C GLY A 205 5.49 -10.56 14.21
N ASP A 206 5.47 -10.86 12.92
CA ASP A 206 6.62 -10.77 12.00
C ASP A 206 6.71 -9.43 11.25
N ALA A 207 5.65 -8.62 11.32
CA ALA A 207 5.58 -7.32 10.65
C ALA A 207 4.89 -6.26 11.53
N TYR A 208 5.12 -5.00 11.19
CA TYR A 208 4.33 -3.86 11.67
C TYR A 208 3.40 -3.36 10.58
N VAL A 209 2.24 -2.83 10.99
CA VAL A 209 1.31 -2.14 10.08
C VAL A 209 1.38 -0.65 10.34
N THR A 210 1.64 0.12 9.29
CA THR A 210 1.68 1.59 9.31
C THR A 210 0.74 2.15 8.24
N PRO A 211 -0.10 3.16 8.53
CA PRO A 211 -0.90 3.81 7.52
C PRO A 211 -0.02 4.71 6.65
N HIS A 212 -0.38 4.84 5.38
CA HIS A 212 0.20 5.81 4.48
C HIS A 212 -0.88 6.31 3.52
N MET A 213 -1.18 7.60 3.58
CA MET A 213 -2.26 8.25 2.82
C MET A 213 -3.62 7.54 2.99
N GLY A 214 -4.02 6.77 1.99
CA GLY A 214 -5.29 6.05 1.93
C GLY A 214 -5.18 4.55 2.18
N HIS A 215 -3.98 4.01 2.33
CA HIS A 215 -3.70 2.58 2.49
C HIS A 215 -2.78 2.31 3.69
N SER A 216 -2.33 1.08 3.82
CA SER A 216 -1.38 0.67 4.86
C SER A 216 -0.23 -0.14 4.27
N HIS A 217 0.95 0.00 4.87
CA HIS A 217 2.10 -0.85 4.59
C HIS A 217 2.20 -1.97 5.62
N TRP A 218 2.49 -3.17 5.13
CA TRP A 218 2.85 -4.33 5.94
C TRP A 218 4.37 -4.48 5.92
N ILE A 219 5.02 -3.98 6.97
CA ILE A 219 6.47 -3.80 7.01
C ILE A 219 7.08 -4.97 7.78
N GLY A 220 7.68 -5.90 7.03
CA GLY A 220 8.42 -7.02 7.60
C GLY A 220 9.49 -6.52 8.57
N LYS A 221 9.51 -7.06 9.79
CA LYS A 221 10.50 -6.66 10.82
C LYS A 221 11.92 -7.01 10.41
N ASP A 222 12.12 -7.94 9.49
CA ASP A 222 13.41 -8.27 8.90
C ASP A 222 13.96 -7.17 7.97
N SER A 223 13.07 -6.41 7.33
CA SER A 223 13.36 -5.35 6.37
C SER A 223 13.74 -4.01 7.02
N LEU A 224 13.48 -3.86 8.33
CA LEU A 224 13.90 -2.70 9.11
C LEU A 224 15.39 -2.79 9.48
N SER A 225 16.05 -1.65 9.65
CA SER A 225 17.37 -1.60 10.30
C SER A 225 17.26 -1.98 11.79
N ASP A 226 18.38 -2.36 12.42
CA ASP A 226 18.38 -2.69 13.86
C ASP A 226 17.91 -1.50 14.73
N LYS A 227 18.23 -0.27 14.30
CA LYS A 227 17.80 0.95 14.99
C LYS A 227 16.28 1.14 14.88
N GLU A 228 15.72 0.96 13.69
CA GLU A 228 14.27 1.04 13.48
C GLU A 228 13.52 -0.06 14.23
N LYS A 229 14.04 -1.30 14.25
CA LYS A 229 13.48 -2.39 15.06
C LYS A 229 13.45 -2.03 16.54
N ALA A 230 14.53 -1.46 17.07
CA ALA A 230 14.62 -1.07 18.47
C ALA A 230 13.65 0.08 18.81
N ALA A 231 13.55 1.10 17.95
CA ALA A 231 12.61 2.21 18.12
C ALA A 231 11.15 1.72 18.06
N ALA A 232 10.83 0.88 17.08
CA ALA A 232 9.52 0.27 16.92
C ALA A 232 9.13 -0.59 18.13
N GLN A 233 10.03 -1.46 18.62
CA GLN A 233 9.78 -2.27 19.82
C GLN A 233 9.54 -1.44 21.07
N TYR A 234 10.29 -0.34 21.23
CA TYR A 234 10.07 0.59 22.33
C TYR A 234 8.69 1.26 22.22
N TYR A 235 8.37 1.79 21.04
CA TYR A 235 7.10 2.47 20.78
C TYR A 235 5.89 1.55 20.97
N THR A 236 5.90 0.34 20.40
CA THR A 236 4.78 -0.60 20.52
C THR A 236 4.56 -1.02 21.97
N LYS A 237 5.64 -1.24 22.74
CA LYS A 237 5.54 -1.49 24.18
C LYS A 237 4.95 -0.31 24.94
N GLU A 238 5.38 0.92 24.64
CA GLU A 238 4.84 2.14 25.27
C GLU A 238 3.35 2.30 24.97
N LYS A 239 2.93 2.10 23.72
CA LYS A 239 1.54 2.23 23.27
C LYS A 239 0.67 1.01 23.56
N ARG A 240 1.26 -0.06 24.12
CA ARG A 240 0.60 -1.36 24.35
C ARG A 240 0.01 -1.95 23.06
N ILE A 241 0.71 -1.75 21.95
CA ILE A 241 0.48 -2.45 20.70
C ILE A 241 1.18 -3.80 20.86
N LEU A 242 0.40 -4.83 21.17
CA LEU A 242 0.93 -6.16 21.47
C LEU A 242 0.97 -7.00 20.19
N PRO A 243 2.01 -7.83 19.98
CA PRO A 243 1.98 -8.84 18.94
C PRO A 243 0.87 -9.88 19.20
N PRO A 244 0.55 -10.74 18.22
CA PRO A 244 -0.38 -11.85 18.43
C PRO A 244 0.02 -12.71 19.64
N SER A 245 -0.97 -13.06 20.46
CA SER A 245 -0.77 -14.01 21.57
C SER A 245 -0.56 -15.44 21.05
N ALA A 246 -0.07 -16.35 21.91
CA ALA A 246 0.09 -17.76 21.55
C ALA A 246 -1.24 -18.42 21.11
N ASP A 247 -2.37 -17.96 21.67
CA ASP A 247 -3.71 -18.45 21.35
C ASP A 247 -4.40 -17.59 20.27
N ALA A 248 -3.66 -16.72 19.56
CA ALA A 248 -4.25 -15.79 18.58
C ALA A 248 -5.01 -16.51 17.45
N ASP A 249 -4.48 -17.63 16.94
CA ASP A 249 -5.16 -18.39 15.89
C ASP A 249 -6.49 -18.99 16.38
N ALA A 250 -6.53 -19.49 17.63
CA ALA A 250 -7.75 -19.97 18.26
C ALA A 250 -8.75 -18.84 18.55
N GLN A 251 -8.27 -17.65 18.93
CA GLN A 251 -9.11 -16.47 19.11
C GLN A 251 -9.65 -15.93 17.80
N ALA A 252 -8.88 -16.02 16.71
CA ALA A 252 -9.29 -15.56 15.39
C ALA A 252 -10.39 -16.44 14.79
N ASN A 253 -10.38 -17.75 15.09
CA ASN A 253 -11.45 -18.68 14.70
C ASN A 253 -11.89 -19.58 15.88
N PRO A 254 -12.70 -19.04 16.81
CA PRO A 254 -13.10 -19.78 18.00
C PRO A 254 -14.03 -20.97 17.69
N THR A 255 -14.71 -20.94 16.55
CA THR A 255 -15.61 -22.02 16.11
C THR A 255 -14.88 -23.17 15.43
N GLY A 256 -13.68 -22.93 14.88
CA GLY A 256 -12.98 -23.90 14.03
C GLY A 256 -13.68 -24.18 12.69
N ASP A 257 -14.69 -23.38 12.33
CA ASP A 257 -15.41 -23.49 11.06
C ASP A 257 -14.51 -23.07 9.89
N SER A 258 -14.76 -23.61 8.70
CA SER A 258 -14.03 -23.21 7.51
C SER A 258 -14.33 -21.75 7.13
N ALA A 259 -13.36 -21.07 6.52
CA ALA A 259 -13.48 -19.70 6.05
C ALA A 259 -14.68 -19.50 5.12
N ALA A 260 -14.96 -20.47 4.24
CA ALA A 260 -16.14 -20.45 3.39
C ALA A 260 -17.45 -20.49 4.19
N ALA A 261 -17.53 -21.33 5.23
CA ALA A 261 -18.70 -21.38 6.10
C ALA A 261 -18.89 -20.07 6.89
N ILE A 262 -17.78 -19.50 7.38
CA ILE A 262 -17.78 -18.20 8.06
C ILE A 262 -18.30 -17.10 7.14
N TYR A 263 -17.73 -16.95 5.93
CA TYR A 263 -18.15 -15.93 4.97
C TYR A 263 -19.64 -16.03 4.60
N ASN A 264 -20.15 -17.26 4.43
CA ASN A 264 -21.54 -17.48 4.08
C ASN A 264 -22.50 -17.10 5.21
N ARG A 265 -22.17 -17.38 6.47
CA ARG A 265 -23.05 -17.09 7.62
C ARG A 265 -23.05 -15.63 8.06
N VAL A 266 -21.93 -14.92 7.91
CA VAL A 266 -21.82 -13.53 8.38
C VAL A 266 -22.64 -12.59 7.52
N LYS A 267 -23.12 -11.51 8.14
CA LYS A 267 -23.73 -10.37 7.47
C LYS A 267 -22.66 -9.32 7.15
N GLY A 268 -22.77 -8.64 6.01
CA GLY A 268 -21.91 -7.51 5.67
C GLY A 268 -21.98 -6.38 6.69
N GLU A 269 -20.87 -6.10 7.39
CA GLU A 269 -20.74 -5.03 8.39
C GLU A 269 -19.31 -4.47 8.45
N LYS A 270 -19.14 -3.14 8.58
CA LYS A 270 -17.81 -2.51 8.74
C LYS A 270 -17.23 -2.71 10.15
N ARG A 271 -16.66 -3.89 10.41
CA ARG A 271 -16.12 -4.26 11.73
C ARG A 271 -14.65 -3.95 11.89
N ILE A 272 -13.86 -4.09 10.83
CA ILE A 272 -12.43 -3.77 10.81
C ILE A 272 -12.23 -2.40 10.14
N PRO A 273 -11.47 -1.46 10.74
CA PRO A 273 -11.06 -0.23 10.07
C PRO A 273 -10.29 -0.52 8.78
N LEU A 274 -10.51 0.26 7.71
CA LEU A 274 -9.86 0.04 6.41
C LEU A 274 -8.33 -0.07 6.51
N VAL A 275 -7.69 0.83 7.27
CA VAL A 275 -6.25 0.84 7.50
C VAL A 275 -5.72 -0.41 8.24
N ARG A 276 -6.61 -1.26 8.76
CA ARG A 276 -6.27 -2.51 9.42
C ARG A 276 -6.54 -3.73 8.54
N LEU A 277 -7.18 -3.58 7.38
CA LEU A 277 -7.45 -4.70 6.49
C LEU A 277 -6.16 -5.16 5.79
N PRO A 278 -5.89 -6.48 5.75
CA PRO A 278 -4.69 -7.01 5.13
C PRO A 278 -4.96 -7.37 3.65
N TYR A 279 -3.90 -7.55 2.87
CA TYR A 279 -3.94 -8.18 1.54
C TYR A 279 -4.85 -7.50 0.50
N MET A 280 -5.14 -6.20 0.65
CA MET A 280 -6.04 -5.44 -0.23
C MET A 280 -7.47 -6.02 -0.33
N VAL A 281 -7.91 -6.79 0.66
CA VAL A 281 -9.23 -7.47 0.63
C VAL A 281 -10.41 -6.49 0.63
N GLU A 282 -10.20 -5.25 1.04
CA GLU A 282 -11.18 -4.16 0.91
C GLU A 282 -11.57 -3.87 -0.54
N HIS A 283 -10.72 -4.23 -1.51
CA HIS A 283 -10.96 -4.06 -2.94
C HIS A 283 -11.63 -5.27 -3.60
N THR A 284 -12.06 -6.27 -2.82
CA THR A 284 -12.80 -7.44 -3.34
C THR A 284 -14.08 -6.99 -4.05
N VAL A 285 -14.25 -7.40 -5.30
CA VAL A 285 -15.42 -7.05 -6.13
C VAL A 285 -16.48 -8.13 -6.12
N GLU A 286 -16.06 -9.39 -6.01
CA GLU A 286 -16.95 -10.54 -5.92
C GLU A 286 -16.30 -11.68 -5.15
N VAL A 287 -17.13 -12.64 -4.72
CA VAL A 287 -16.66 -13.93 -4.19
C VAL A 287 -17.15 -15.04 -5.11
N LYS A 288 -16.20 -15.77 -5.70
CA LYS A 288 -16.49 -16.79 -6.71
C LYS A 288 -15.63 -18.02 -6.49
N ASN A 289 -16.24 -19.20 -6.49
CA ASN A 289 -15.57 -20.50 -6.37
C ASN A 289 -14.62 -20.61 -5.16
N GLY A 290 -15.02 -20.03 -4.01
CA GLY A 290 -14.20 -20.03 -2.80
C GLY A 290 -13.03 -19.05 -2.81
N ASN A 291 -13.05 -18.06 -3.71
CA ASN A 291 -12.04 -17.01 -3.80
C ASN A 291 -12.66 -15.64 -3.58
N LEU A 292 -11.91 -14.77 -2.91
CA LEU A 292 -12.09 -13.32 -2.99
C LEU A 292 -11.44 -12.84 -4.29
N ILE A 293 -12.21 -12.19 -5.16
CA ILE A 293 -11.73 -11.70 -6.45
C ILE A 293 -11.41 -10.21 -6.32
N ILE A 294 -10.13 -9.87 -6.46
CA ILE A 294 -9.61 -8.51 -6.28
C ILE A 294 -8.91 -8.08 -7.58
N PRO A 295 -9.57 -7.28 -8.45
CA PRO A 295 -8.95 -6.79 -9.67
C PRO A 295 -7.97 -5.66 -9.35
N HIS A 296 -6.87 -5.63 -10.10
CA HIS A 296 -5.84 -4.60 -10.04
C HIS A 296 -5.32 -4.34 -11.45
N LYS A 297 -5.51 -3.11 -11.94
CA LYS A 297 -5.18 -2.71 -13.31
C LYS A 297 -5.78 -3.68 -14.33
N ASP A 298 -4.93 -4.46 -15.00
CA ASP A 298 -5.24 -5.38 -16.09
C ASP A 298 -5.34 -6.86 -15.66
N HIS A 299 -5.22 -7.18 -14.37
CA HIS A 299 -5.26 -8.57 -13.87
C HIS A 299 -6.08 -8.72 -12.58
N TYR A 300 -6.19 -9.97 -12.11
CA TYR A 300 -6.89 -10.33 -10.88
C TYR A 300 -5.94 -10.98 -9.86
N HIS A 301 -6.11 -10.60 -8.60
CA HIS A 301 -5.63 -11.33 -7.45
C HIS A 301 -6.78 -12.17 -6.87
N ASN A 302 -6.54 -13.47 -6.72
CA ASN A 302 -7.54 -14.42 -6.20
C ASN A 302 -7.06 -14.97 -4.85
N ILE A 303 -7.68 -14.51 -3.76
CA ILE A 303 -7.36 -14.98 -2.41
C ILE A 303 -8.31 -16.13 -2.06
N LYS A 304 -7.76 -17.32 -1.81
CA LYS A 304 -8.53 -18.52 -1.51
C LYS A 304 -8.99 -18.53 -0.07
N PHE A 305 -10.23 -18.94 0.19
CA PHE A 305 -10.67 -19.25 1.57
C PHE A 305 -9.81 -20.32 2.24
N ALA A 306 -9.32 -21.29 1.47
CA ALA A 306 -8.41 -22.33 1.96
C ALA A 306 -7.12 -21.78 2.59
N TRP A 307 -6.64 -20.60 2.17
CA TRP A 307 -5.46 -19.99 2.77
C TRP A 307 -5.72 -19.41 4.16
N PHE A 308 -6.97 -19.10 4.49
CA PHE A 308 -7.36 -18.76 5.86
C PHE A 308 -7.53 -20.04 6.71
N ASP A 309 -7.96 -21.13 6.09
CA ASP A 309 -8.11 -22.43 6.76
C ASP A 309 -6.75 -23.07 7.11
N ASP A 310 -5.74 -22.89 6.25
CA ASP A 310 -4.37 -23.40 6.48
C ASP A 310 -3.45 -22.42 7.24
N HIS A 311 -4.01 -21.27 7.67
CA HIS A 311 -3.35 -20.20 8.42
C HIS A 311 -2.25 -19.42 7.65
N SER A 312 -2.14 -19.59 6.33
CA SER A 312 -1.27 -18.75 5.49
C SER A 312 -1.77 -17.30 5.42
N TYR A 313 -3.08 -17.10 5.57
CA TYR A 313 -3.76 -15.83 5.66
C TYR A 313 -4.50 -15.74 6.99
N LYS A 314 -4.51 -14.55 7.59
CA LYS A 314 -5.07 -14.36 8.93
C LYS A 314 -5.92 -13.11 8.99
N ALA A 315 -6.86 -13.10 9.94
CA ALA A 315 -7.45 -11.84 10.37
C ALA A 315 -6.37 -10.98 11.04
N PRO A 316 -6.44 -9.64 10.91
CA PRO A 316 -5.53 -8.74 11.61
C PRO A 316 -5.54 -9.00 13.11
N ASN A 317 -4.39 -8.86 13.76
CA ASN A 317 -4.26 -9.10 15.19
C ASN A 317 -5.32 -8.31 15.99
N GLY A 318 -6.07 -9.02 16.83
CA GLY A 318 -7.19 -8.49 17.62
C GLY A 318 -8.57 -8.61 16.98
N TYR A 319 -8.68 -9.18 15.78
CA TYR A 319 -9.95 -9.44 15.08
C TYR A 319 -10.16 -10.91 14.75
N THR A 320 -11.42 -11.31 14.58
CA THR A 320 -11.78 -12.66 14.15
C THR A 320 -11.90 -12.77 12.64
N LEU A 321 -11.88 -14.01 12.10
CA LEU A 321 -12.24 -14.28 10.71
C LEU A 321 -13.68 -13.84 10.41
N GLU A 322 -14.59 -13.89 11.38
CA GLU A 322 -15.93 -13.34 11.24
C GLU A 322 -15.92 -11.83 11.01
N ASP A 323 -15.09 -11.09 11.76
CA ASP A 323 -14.97 -9.64 11.59
C ASP A 323 -14.38 -9.28 10.23
N LEU A 324 -13.36 -10.03 9.81
CA LEU A 324 -12.74 -9.88 8.50
C LEU A 324 -13.75 -10.12 7.38
N PHE A 325 -14.39 -11.29 7.37
CA PHE A 325 -15.33 -11.63 6.31
C PHE A 325 -16.61 -10.79 6.33
N ALA A 326 -17.10 -10.37 7.50
CA ALA A 326 -18.20 -9.40 7.57
C ALA A 326 -17.82 -8.07 6.91
N THR A 327 -16.59 -7.60 7.13
CA THR A 327 -16.09 -6.35 6.53
C THR A 327 -15.91 -6.48 5.03
N ILE A 328 -15.31 -7.58 4.56
CA ILE A 328 -15.16 -7.85 3.12
C ILE A 328 -16.53 -7.93 2.45
N LYS A 329 -17.46 -8.70 3.04
CA LYS A 329 -18.82 -8.87 2.52
C LYS A 329 -19.58 -7.55 2.44
N TYR A 330 -19.39 -6.64 3.40
CA TYR A 330 -19.95 -5.29 3.30
C TYR A 330 -19.53 -4.60 2.01
N TYR A 331 -18.24 -4.53 1.69
CA TYR A 331 -17.75 -3.82 0.49
C TYR A 331 -18.03 -4.57 -0.82
N VAL A 332 -18.27 -5.87 -0.77
CA VAL A 332 -18.81 -6.63 -1.92
C VAL A 332 -20.29 -6.25 -2.16
N GLU A 333 -21.09 -6.16 -1.11
CA GLU A 333 -22.52 -5.81 -1.17
C GLU A 333 -22.79 -4.31 -1.41
N HIS A 334 -21.80 -3.44 -1.14
CA HIS A 334 -21.90 -1.98 -1.27
C HIS A 334 -20.76 -1.45 -2.16
N PRO A 335 -20.79 -1.71 -3.48
CA PRO A 335 -19.70 -1.36 -4.38
C PRO A 335 -19.40 0.15 -4.42
N ASP A 336 -20.40 1.02 -4.21
CA ASP A 336 -20.23 2.47 -4.16
C ASP A 336 -19.47 2.95 -2.91
N GLU A 337 -19.41 2.12 -1.87
CA GLU A 337 -18.67 2.41 -0.63
C GLU A 337 -17.29 1.74 -0.59
N ARG A 338 -16.92 0.98 -1.63
CA ARG A 338 -15.60 0.36 -1.75
C ARG A 338 -14.52 1.44 -1.79
N PRO A 339 -13.39 1.27 -1.08
CA PRO A 339 -12.34 2.28 -1.06
C PRO A 339 -11.85 2.63 -2.46
N HIS A 340 -11.69 3.94 -2.71
CA HIS A 340 -11.10 4.42 -3.94
C HIS A 340 -9.60 4.09 -3.97
N SER A 341 -9.08 3.73 -5.14
CA SER A 341 -7.67 3.48 -5.37
C SER A 341 -7.16 4.31 -6.53
N ASN A 342 -6.08 5.05 -6.30
CA ASN A 342 -5.36 5.76 -7.36
C ASN A 342 -4.45 4.84 -8.18
N ASP A 343 -4.20 3.61 -7.70
CA ASP A 343 -3.33 2.61 -8.35
C ASP A 343 -4.14 1.51 -9.05
N GLY A 344 -5.42 1.76 -9.35
CA GLY A 344 -6.23 0.86 -10.17
C GLY A 344 -6.74 -0.40 -9.47
N TRP A 345 -6.87 -0.39 -8.14
CA TRP A 345 -7.49 -1.50 -7.40
C TRP A 345 -9.02 -1.42 -7.38
N GLY A 346 -9.68 -2.58 -7.35
CA GLY A 346 -11.12 -2.70 -7.18
C GLY A 346 -11.88 -1.96 -8.29
N ASN A 347 -12.70 -0.97 -7.92
CA ASN A 347 -13.50 -0.17 -8.85
C ASN A 347 -12.65 0.62 -9.85
N ALA A 348 -11.40 0.91 -9.52
CA ALA A 348 -10.49 1.66 -10.39
C ALA A 348 -9.76 0.78 -11.42
N SER A 349 -9.97 -0.54 -11.40
CA SER A 349 -9.35 -1.45 -12.35
C SER A 349 -9.95 -1.34 -13.75
N GLU A 350 -9.16 -1.68 -14.78
CA GLU A 350 -9.61 -1.69 -16.17
C GLU A 350 -10.74 -2.72 -16.39
N HIS A 351 -10.76 -3.78 -15.57
CA HIS A 351 -11.81 -4.79 -15.59
C HIS A 351 -13.18 -4.25 -15.14
N VAL A 352 -13.21 -3.32 -14.18
CA VAL A 352 -14.47 -2.74 -13.67
C VAL A 352 -14.87 -1.50 -14.47
N LEU A 353 -13.91 -0.68 -14.89
CA LEU A 353 -14.17 0.52 -15.69
C LEU A 353 -14.44 0.23 -17.17
N GLY A 354 -14.10 -0.98 -17.63
CA GLY A 354 -13.97 -1.32 -19.05
C GLY A 354 -12.71 -0.67 -19.65
N LYS A 355 -12.15 -1.26 -20.72
CA LYS A 355 -11.03 -0.66 -21.47
C LYS A 355 -11.48 0.66 -22.10
N LYS A 356 -11.34 1.77 -21.38
CA LYS A 356 -11.34 3.12 -21.96
C LYS A 356 -9.89 3.54 -22.10
N ASP A 357 -9.50 3.83 -23.35
CA ASP A 357 -8.18 4.38 -23.67
C ASP A 357 -7.83 5.51 -22.70
N HIS A 358 -6.65 5.41 -22.11
CA HIS A 358 -6.07 6.40 -21.22
C HIS A 358 -5.78 7.71 -21.98
N SER A 359 -6.79 8.53 -22.15
CA SER A 359 -6.62 9.97 -22.30
C SER A 359 -7.79 10.66 -21.63
N GLU A 360 -7.67 11.01 -20.35
CA GLU A 360 -8.15 12.31 -19.85
C GLU A 360 -7.67 12.55 -18.41
N ASP A 361 -7.10 13.75 -18.23
CA ASP A 361 -6.61 14.35 -17.00
C ASP A 361 -7.65 14.33 -15.87
N PRO A 362 -7.29 14.06 -14.60
CA PRO A 362 -8.21 14.06 -13.47
C PRO A 362 -8.45 15.48 -12.95
N LYS A 363 -8.99 16.37 -13.79
CA LYS A 363 -9.55 17.66 -13.35
C LYS A 363 -10.80 18.01 -14.15
N LYS A 364 -11.94 17.41 -13.77
CA LYS A 364 -13.23 18.08 -13.88
C LYS A 364 -14.25 17.50 -12.90
N ASN A 365 -14.59 18.33 -11.92
CA ASN A 365 -15.84 18.26 -11.17
C ASN A 365 -17.01 18.05 -12.14
N PHE A 366 -17.85 17.06 -11.89
CA PHE A 366 -19.27 17.16 -12.25
C PHE A 366 -20.16 16.72 -11.08
N LYS A 367 -21.17 17.56 -10.90
CA LYS A 367 -22.20 17.53 -9.86
C LYS A 367 -23.12 16.33 -10.03
N ALA A 368 -23.76 15.96 -8.93
CA ALA A 368 -25.02 15.23 -8.91
C ALA A 368 -26.07 15.95 -9.76
N ASP A 369 -26.67 15.24 -10.71
CA ASP A 369 -28.10 14.89 -10.72
C ASP A 369 -28.48 14.22 -12.04
N GLU A 370 -29.54 13.42 -11.96
CA GLU A 370 -30.32 12.73 -13.01
C GLU A 370 -29.85 11.33 -13.44
N GLU A 371 -30.56 10.33 -12.90
CA GLU A 371 -30.73 9.01 -13.53
C GLU A 371 -31.19 9.17 -14.98
N PRO A 372 -30.68 8.29 -15.85
CA PRO A 372 -31.61 7.48 -16.61
C PRO A 372 -31.34 6.00 -16.33
N VAL A 373 -32.43 5.29 -16.04
CA VAL A 373 -32.50 3.83 -16.10
C VAL A 373 -32.23 3.42 -17.55
N GLU A 374 -31.02 2.94 -17.83
CA GLU A 374 -30.74 2.13 -19.03
C GLU A 374 -30.48 0.70 -18.59
N GLU A 375 -31.42 -0.19 -18.90
CA GLU A 375 -31.16 -1.62 -18.99
C GLU A 375 -30.04 -1.83 -20.01
N THR A 376 -28.86 -2.24 -19.55
CA THR A 376 -27.77 -2.63 -20.44
C THR A 376 -28.15 -3.92 -21.17
N PRO A 377 -28.01 -3.99 -22.51
CA PRO A 377 -28.29 -5.21 -23.25
C PRO A 377 -27.26 -6.27 -22.88
N ALA A 378 -27.72 -7.48 -22.52
CA ALA A 378 -26.86 -8.64 -22.40
C ALA A 378 -26.14 -8.88 -23.74
N GLU A 379 -24.82 -8.81 -23.73
CA GLU A 379 -23.97 -9.21 -24.85
C GLU A 379 -24.26 -10.71 -25.15
N PRO A 380 -24.37 -11.13 -26.43
CA PRO A 380 -24.70 -12.52 -26.74
C PRO A 380 -23.55 -13.43 -26.32
N GLU A 381 -23.77 -14.23 -25.27
CA GLU A 381 -22.87 -15.31 -24.88
C GLU A 381 -22.66 -16.25 -26.08
N VAL A 382 -21.42 -16.35 -26.55
CA VAL A 382 -21.04 -17.35 -27.55
C VAL A 382 -21.29 -18.73 -26.92
N PRO A 383 -22.10 -19.62 -27.53
CA PRO A 383 -22.42 -20.92 -26.94
C PRO A 383 -21.16 -21.67 -26.56
N GLN A 384 -21.03 -21.96 -25.27
CA GLN A 384 -19.88 -22.69 -24.73
C GLN A 384 -20.09 -24.19 -24.93
N VAL A 385 -19.00 -24.90 -25.24
CA VAL A 385 -18.99 -26.36 -25.18
C VAL A 385 -19.23 -26.80 -23.73
N GLU A 386 -20.12 -27.77 -23.55
CA GLU A 386 -20.43 -28.37 -22.24
C GLU A 386 -19.14 -28.90 -21.56
N THR A 387 -18.96 -28.58 -20.29
CA THR A 387 -17.77 -28.95 -19.51
C THR A 387 -17.48 -30.45 -19.54
N GLU A 388 -18.52 -31.28 -19.55
CA GLU A 388 -18.43 -32.74 -19.63
C GLU A 388 -17.77 -33.21 -20.93
N LYS A 389 -17.97 -32.49 -22.05
CA LYS A 389 -17.33 -32.78 -23.33
C LYS A 389 -15.85 -32.42 -23.30
N VAL A 390 -15.50 -31.32 -22.64
CA VAL A 390 -14.11 -30.90 -22.44
C VAL A 390 -13.38 -31.90 -21.53
N GLU A 391 -13.99 -32.32 -20.42
CA GLU A 391 -13.44 -33.34 -19.52
C GLU A 391 -13.21 -34.68 -20.22
N ALA A 392 -14.18 -35.12 -21.04
CA ALA A 392 -14.06 -36.34 -21.82
C ALA A 392 -12.87 -36.28 -22.79
N LYS A 393 -12.65 -35.11 -23.42
CA LYS A 393 -11.54 -34.89 -24.35
C LYS A 393 -10.18 -34.87 -23.66
N LEU A 394 -10.07 -34.22 -22.49
CA LEU A 394 -8.84 -34.25 -21.69
C LEU A 394 -8.53 -35.66 -21.19
N LYS A 395 -9.56 -36.45 -20.84
CA LYS A 395 -9.39 -37.86 -20.46
C LYS A 395 -8.91 -38.72 -21.64
N GLU A 396 -9.35 -38.44 -22.87
CA GLU A 396 -8.81 -39.07 -24.07
C GLU A 396 -7.30 -38.79 -24.22
N ALA A 397 -6.88 -37.55 -23.96
CA ALA A 397 -5.48 -37.14 -24.03
C ALA A 397 -4.62 -37.85 -22.97
N GLU A 398 -5.13 -38.03 -21.74
CA GLU A 398 -4.47 -38.78 -20.67
C GLU A 398 -4.19 -40.24 -21.08
N VAL A 399 -5.18 -40.89 -21.70
CA VAL A 399 -5.07 -42.29 -22.14
C VAL A 399 -4.04 -42.45 -23.26
N LEU A 400 -3.95 -41.48 -24.19
CA LEU A 400 -2.96 -41.52 -25.26
C LEU A 400 -1.56 -41.17 -24.76
N LEU A 401 -1.44 -40.18 -23.87
CA LEU A 401 -0.18 -39.78 -23.24
C LEU A 401 0.46 -40.95 -22.49
N ALA A 402 -0.32 -41.80 -21.82
CA ALA A 402 0.17 -42.98 -21.13
C ALA A 402 0.89 -43.98 -22.06
N LYS A 403 0.60 -43.97 -23.37
CA LYS A 403 1.17 -44.86 -24.39
C LYS A 403 2.39 -44.27 -25.10
N VAL A 404 2.70 -43.00 -24.89
CA VAL A 404 3.86 -42.34 -25.51
C VAL A 404 5.16 -42.84 -24.89
N THR A 405 6.07 -43.31 -25.73
CA THR A 405 7.40 -43.82 -25.34
C THR A 405 8.52 -42.80 -25.49
N ASP A 406 8.32 -41.76 -26.31
CA ASP A 406 9.28 -40.66 -26.47
C ASP A 406 9.28 -39.78 -25.20
N ALA A 407 10.43 -39.70 -24.53
CA ALA A 407 10.55 -39.03 -23.23
C ALA A 407 10.38 -37.51 -23.30
N SER A 408 10.81 -36.87 -24.39
CA SER A 408 10.73 -35.42 -24.57
C SER A 408 9.31 -35.00 -24.86
N LEU A 409 8.66 -35.70 -25.80
CA LEU A 409 7.26 -35.49 -26.13
C LEU A 409 6.36 -35.78 -24.92
N LYS A 410 6.64 -36.86 -24.17
CA LYS A 410 5.87 -37.22 -22.98
C LYS A 410 5.96 -36.13 -21.90
N GLY A 411 7.14 -35.56 -21.67
CA GLY A 411 7.32 -34.45 -20.72
C GLY A 411 6.45 -33.24 -21.09
N ASN A 412 6.60 -32.74 -22.32
CA ASN A 412 5.90 -31.56 -22.80
C ASN A 412 4.37 -31.76 -22.84
N ALA A 413 3.92 -32.93 -23.28
CA ALA A 413 2.50 -33.26 -23.32
C ALA A 413 1.89 -33.46 -21.93
N THR A 414 2.66 -33.94 -20.96
CA THR A 414 2.22 -34.04 -19.55
C THR A 414 1.99 -32.66 -18.95
N GLU A 415 2.92 -31.74 -19.16
CA GLU A 415 2.81 -30.37 -18.68
C GLU A 415 1.64 -29.62 -19.34
N THR A 416 1.50 -29.76 -20.66
CA THR A 416 0.38 -29.15 -21.42
C THR A 416 -0.97 -29.67 -20.92
N LEU A 417 -1.09 -30.99 -20.69
CA LEU A 417 -2.32 -31.61 -20.20
C LEU A 417 -2.65 -31.16 -18.76
N ALA A 418 -1.64 -31.06 -17.90
CA ALA A 418 -1.80 -30.52 -16.55
C ALA A 418 -2.24 -29.05 -16.59
N GLY A 419 -1.67 -28.24 -17.50
CA GLY A 419 -2.09 -26.87 -17.76
C GLY A 419 -3.56 -26.77 -18.19
N LEU A 420 -4.00 -27.61 -19.13
CA LEU A 420 -5.40 -27.62 -19.58
C LEU A 420 -6.37 -28.11 -18.50
N ARG A 421 -5.97 -29.09 -17.67
CA ARG A 421 -6.74 -29.54 -16.50
C ARG A 421 -6.86 -28.44 -15.44
N ASN A 422 -5.77 -27.73 -15.20
CA ASN A 422 -5.77 -26.57 -14.30
C ASN A 422 -6.64 -25.46 -14.89
N ASN A 423 -6.57 -25.19 -16.19
CA ASN A 423 -7.41 -24.18 -16.81
C ASN A 423 -8.90 -24.52 -16.73
N LEU A 424 -9.27 -25.80 -16.90
CA LEU A 424 -10.66 -26.26 -16.74
C LEU A 424 -11.15 -26.18 -15.30
N SER A 425 -10.30 -26.60 -14.34
CA SER A 425 -10.62 -26.59 -12.91
C SER A 425 -10.68 -25.18 -12.34
N LEU A 426 -9.80 -24.30 -12.80
CA LEU A 426 -9.65 -22.92 -12.34
C LEU A 426 -10.43 -21.92 -13.21
N GLN A 427 -11.06 -22.38 -14.30
CA GLN A 427 -11.78 -21.58 -15.29
C GLN A 427 -10.98 -20.37 -15.79
N THR A 428 -9.66 -20.50 -15.90
CA THR A 428 -8.75 -19.45 -16.40
C THR A 428 -8.75 -19.34 -17.93
N MET A 429 -9.49 -20.23 -18.61
CA MET A 429 -9.74 -20.23 -20.04
C MET A 429 -11.17 -20.74 -20.27
N ASP A 430 -11.87 -20.19 -21.26
CA ASP A 430 -13.22 -20.65 -21.60
C ASP A 430 -13.24 -22.06 -22.20
N ASN A 431 -14.38 -22.74 -22.15
CA ASN A 431 -14.48 -24.13 -22.55
C ASN A 431 -14.18 -24.33 -24.04
N ASN A 432 -14.49 -23.35 -24.90
CA ASN A 432 -14.18 -23.42 -26.33
C ASN A 432 -12.66 -23.34 -26.56
N GLY A 433 -11.96 -22.47 -25.82
CA GLY A 433 -10.50 -22.36 -25.83
C GLY A 433 -9.81 -23.63 -25.33
N ILE A 434 -10.25 -24.18 -24.19
CA ILE A 434 -9.71 -25.43 -23.66
C ILE A 434 -9.94 -26.58 -24.64
N MET A 435 -11.13 -26.64 -25.25
CA MET A 435 -11.48 -27.67 -26.23
C MET A 435 -10.56 -27.63 -27.45
N ALA A 436 -10.23 -26.44 -27.97
CA ALA A 436 -9.34 -26.27 -29.11
C ALA A 436 -7.89 -26.70 -28.80
N GLU A 437 -7.37 -26.34 -27.62
CA GLU A 437 -6.02 -26.75 -27.20
C GLU A 437 -5.94 -28.25 -26.88
N ALA A 438 -6.99 -28.83 -26.30
CA ALA A 438 -7.11 -30.26 -26.10
C ALA A 438 -7.08 -31.03 -27.44
N GLU A 439 -7.69 -30.49 -28.49
CA GLU A 439 -7.64 -31.08 -29.83
C GLU A 439 -6.25 -31.03 -30.46
N LYS A 440 -5.52 -29.93 -30.30
CA LYS A 440 -4.12 -29.83 -30.75
C LYS A 440 -3.23 -30.85 -30.04
N LEU A 441 -3.39 -30.99 -28.73
CA LEU A 441 -2.65 -31.97 -27.93
C LEU A 441 -2.97 -33.40 -28.38
N LEU A 442 -4.24 -33.71 -28.63
CA LEU A 442 -4.64 -35.03 -29.13
C LEU A 442 -4.07 -35.32 -30.51
N ALA A 443 -4.04 -34.34 -31.42
CA ALA A 443 -3.44 -34.51 -32.75
C ALA A 443 -1.94 -34.83 -32.64
N LEU A 444 -1.21 -34.12 -31.78
CA LEU A 444 0.20 -34.36 -31.49
C LEU A 444 0.46 -35.78 -30.97
N LEU A 445 -0.34 -36.22 -29.99
CA LEU A 445 -0.24 -37.55 -29.38
C LEU A 445 -0.60 -38.68 -30.35
N LYS A 446 -1.59 -38.47 -31.23
CA LYS A 446 -1.99 -39.45 -32.26
C LYS A 446 -0.94 -39.59 -33.37
N GLY A 447 -0.27 -38.51 -33.75
CA GLY A 447 0.81 -38.51 -34.74
C GLY A 447 2.09 -39.23 -34.28
N SER A 448 2.19 -39.55 -32.98
CA SER A 448 3.38 -40.12 -32.35
C SER A 448 3.22 -41.60 -31.98
N ASN A 449 2.02 -42.16 -32.18
CA ASN A 449 1.82 -43.61 -32.12
C ASN A 449 2.22 -44.22 -33.48
N PRO A 450 3.08 -45.24 -33.53
CA PRO A 450 3.36 -45.94 -34.77
C PRO A 450 2.07 -46.61 -35.26
N SER A 451 1.64 -46.25 -36.49
CA SER A 451 0.60 -47.01 -37.20
C SER A 451 0.98 -48.50 -37.23
N PRO A 452 0.02 -49.42 -37.10
CA PRO A 452 0.29 -50.83 -37.34
C PRO A 452 0.77 -50.97 -38.78
N VAL A 453 2.01 -51.41 -38.95
CA VAL A 453 2.59 -51.77 -40.24
C VAL A 453 1.62 -52.71 -40.95
N ASN A 454 1.16 -52.28 -42.12
CA ASN A 454 0.49 -53.11 -43.11
C ASN A 454 1.36 -54.35 -43.35
N LYS A 455 0.91 -55.51 -42.86
CA LYS A 455 1.27 -56.79 -43.46
C LYS A 455 0.53 -56.88 -44.79
N GLU A 456 1.15 -56.45 -45.88
CA GLU A 456 0.81 -57.02 -47.19
C GLU A 456 2.07 -57.28 -48.03
N LYS A 457 2.33 -58.59 -48.13
CA LYS A 457 2.68 -59.34 -49.35
C LYS A 457 4.05 -59.05 -49.98
N THR A 458 4.97 -59.95 -49.63
CA THR A 458 5.76 -60.71 -50.61
C THR A 458 5.03 -60.89 -51.94
N ASN A 459 5.70 -60.47 -53.01
CA ASN A 459 5.84 -61.27 -54.24
C ASN A 459 7.25 -61.09 -54.76
#